data_AF-A0A8X6KJG8-F1
#
_entry.id   AF-A0A8X6KJG8-F1
#
_cell.length_a   1.000
_cell.length_b   1.000
_cell.length_c   1.000
_cell.angle_alpha   90.00
_cell.angle_beta   90.00
_cell.angle_gamma   90.00
#
_symmetry.space_group_name_H-M   'P 1'
#
loop_
_entity.id
_entity.type
_entity.pdbx_description
1 polymer ?
#
loop_
_entity_poly.entity_id
_entity_poly.type
_entity_poly.pdbx_seq_one_letter_code
_entity_poly.pdbx_strand_id
1 'polypeptide(L)'
;MKKGPAKSNPEIENGGDSKTRSGGKGAISWLPGLDTKSGRIQGTTSFVQSQPVQTFLGIPFAKPPLGDLRFKKPLPLEPWSETLQANKTPPACVQ
;
A
#
# COMPACT_ATOMS: atom_id res chain seq x y z
N MET A 1 -9.14 -16.72 48.76
CA MET A 1 -9.57 -15.38 48.32
C MET A 1 -9.57 -15.32 46.80
N LYS A 2 -10.72 -14.99 46.20
CA LYS A 2 -10.89 -14.79 44.76
C LYS A 2 -10.26 -13.45 44.36
N LYS A 3 -9.38 -13.43 43.36
CA LYS A 3 -8.99 -12.20 42.66
C LYS A 3 -9.41 -12.34 41.20
N GLY A 4 -10.58 -11.82 40.87
CA GLY A 4 -10.92 -11.52 39.47
C GLY A 4 -10.19 -10.26 39.03
N PRO A 5 -9.94 -10.10 37.73
CA PRO A 5 -9.89 -8.76 37.18
C PRO A 5 -10.58 -8.68 35.81
N ALA A 6 -11.40 -7.65 35.62
CA ALA A 6 -11.58 -6.95 34.35
C ALA A 6 -12.60 -5.84 34.58
N LYS A 7 -12.13 -4.64 34.89
CA LYS A 7 -12.94 -3.42 34.73
C LYS A 7 -12.20 -2.46 33.81
N SER A 8 -12.99 -1.97 32.86
CA SER A 8 -12.91 -0.70 32.13
C SER A 8 -11.66 -0.42 31.29
N ASN A 9 -11.88 -0.53 29.97
CA ASN A 9 -11.22 0.24 28.93
C ASN A 9 -11.60 1.73 29.04
N PRO A 10 -10.62 2.64 28.96
CA PRO A 10 -10.79 3.94 28.28
C PRO A 10 -9.51 4.27 27.47
N GLU A 11 -9.45 5.11 26.44
CA GLU A 11 -10.36 5.88 25.60
C GLU A 11 -9.44 6.32 24.43
N ILE A 12 -9.95 6.41 23.22
CA ILE A 12 -9.15 6.79 22.03
C ILE A 12 -8.95 8.31 22.07
N GLU A 13 -7.74 8.76 22.42
CA GLU A 13 -7.34 10.16 22.22
C GLU A 13 -6.79 10.36 20.81
N ASN A 14 -7.57 11.06 19.99
CA ASN A 14 -7.10 11.69 18.76
C ASN A 14 -6.38 13.00 19.11
N GLY A 15 -5.18 13.21 18.57
CA GLY A 15 -4.57 14.54 18.53
C GLY A 15 -3.05 14.52 18.45
N GLY A 16 -2.48 15.11 17.41
CA GLY A 16 -1.04 15.26 17.33
C GLY A 16 -0.50 15.78 16.01
N ASP A 17 -0.92 16.98 15.60
CA ASP A 17 -0.13 17.82 14.69
C ASP A 17 1.27 18.03 15.31
N SER A 18 2.32 17.65 14.59
CA SER A 18 3.71 17.84 15.03
C SER A 18 4.60 18.14 13.83
N LYS A 19 4.65 19.42 13.48
CA LYS A 19 5.55 20.00 12.49
C LYS A 19 6.93 20.18 13.15
N THR A 20 7.91 19.35 12.82
CA THR A 20 9.33 19.63 13.10
C THR A 20 10.06 19.93 11.79
N ARG A 21 10.66 21.13 11.72
CA ARG A 21 11.58 21.55 10.64
C ARG A 21 12.96 20.99 10.95
N SER A 22 13.53 20.18 10.06
CA SER A 22 14.98 19.98 9.99
C SER A 22 15.42 19.96 8.52
N GLY A 23 16.41 20.81 8.22
CA GLY A 23 17.07 20.85 6.93
C GLY A 23 17.98 19.63 6.78
N GLY A 24 17.62 18.78 5.84
CA GLY A 24 18.41 17.67 5.33
C GLY A 24 17.74 17.24 4.03
N LYS A 25 18.51 16.81 3.02
CA LYS A 25 17.95 16.15 1.84
C LYS A 25 17.43 14.77 2.26
N GLY A 26 16.35 14.77 3.04
CA GLY A 26 15.69 13.60 3.60
C GLY A 26 14.72 13.05 2.57
N ALA A 27 14.90 11.78 2.22
CA ALA A 27 14.09 11.09 1.25
C ALA A 27 12.59 11.15 1.60
N ILE A 28 11.84 11.90 0.78
CA ILE A 28 10.45 11.71 0.33
C ILE A 28 9.42 11.12 1.32
N SER A 29 8.86 11.98 2.18
CA SER A 29 7.62 11.72 2.95
C SER A 29 6.32 12.06 2.18
N TRP A 30 6.41 12.40 0.89
CA TRP A 30 5.27 12.81 0.04
C TRP A 30 4.77 11.71 -0.91
N LEU A 31 5.28 10.48 -0.78
CA LEU A 31 4.81 9.37 -1.61
C LEU A 31 3.54 8.75 -1.02
N PRO A 32 2.48 8.58 -1.82
CA PRO A 32 1.22 8.04 -1.33
C PRO A 32 1.37 6.55 -1.00
N GLY A 33 1.22 6.21 0.28
CA GLY A 33 1.11 4.83 0.76
C GLY A 33 -0.34 4.45 1.03
N LEU A 34 -0.76 3.26 0.60
CA LEU A 34 -2.15 2.79 0.74
C LEU A 34 -2.20 1.32 1.17
N ASP A 35 -3.15 0.97 2.03
CA ASP A 35 -3.43 -0.41 2.42
C ASP A 35 -4.47 -1.03 1.48
N THR A 36 -4.18 -2.21 0.95
CA THR A 36 -5.11 -3.01 0.13
C THR A 36 -5.43 -4.33 0.84
N LYS A 37 -6.43 -5.07 0.34
CA LYS A 37 -6.75 -6.42 0.85
C LYS A 37 -5.58 -7.41 0.71
N SER A 38 -4.66 -7.15 -0.22
CA SER A 38 -3.51 -8.01 -0.51
C SER A 38 -2.21 -7.52 0.13
N GLY A 39 -2.20 -6.32 0.74
CA GLY A 39 -1.03 -5.76 1.42
C GLY A 39 -0.82 -4.26 1.15
N ARG A 40 0.21 -3.69 1.78
CA ARG A 40 0.61 -2.27 1.65
C ARG A 40 1.21 -1.99 0.27
N ILE A 41 0.83 -0.89 -0.36
CA ILE A 41 1.43 -0.38 -1.60
C ILE A 41 1.98 1.02 -1.42
N GLN A 42 3.00 1.37 -2.20
CA GLN A 42 3.58 2.71 -2.26
C GLN A 42 3.60 3.20 -3.70
N GLY A 43 2.80 4.24 -3.98
CA GLY A 43 2.70 4.87 -5.28
C GLY A 43 3.60 6.10 -5.42
N THR A 44 3.27 6.93 -6.40
CA THR A 44 3.94 8.20 -6.70
C THR A 44 2.91 9.30 -6.89
N THR A 45 3.34 10.57 -6.78
CA THR A 45 2.53 11.71 -7.17
C THR A 45 3.05 12.23 -8.51
N SER A 46 2.21 12.16 -9.54
CA SER A 46 2.49 12.65 -10.90
C SER A 46 1.71 13.93 -11.17
N PHE A 47 2.09 14.70 -12.19
CA PHE A 47 1.35 15.90 -12.59
C PHE A 47 0.70 15.71 -13.95
N VAL A 48 -0.61 15.90 -14.02
CA VAL A 48 -1.39 15.89 -15.26
C VAL A 48 -2.04 17.26 -15.40
N GLN A 49 -1.73 17.98 -16.49
CA GLN A 49 -2.22 19.35 -16.72
C GLN A 49 -1.97 20.28 -15.51
N SER A 50 -0.77 20.21 -14.93
CA SER A 50 -0.36 20.96 -13.73
C SER A 50 -1.15 20.63 -12.45
N GLN A 51 -1.96 19.58 -12.45
CA GLN A 51 -2.66 19.08 -11.26
C GLN A 51 -1.95 17.83 -10.71
N PRO A 52 -1.71 17.74 -9.39
CA PRO A 52 -1.13 16.56 -8.78
C PRO A 52 -2.14 15.41 -8.78
N VAL A 53 -1.71 14.23 -9.19
CA VAL A 53 -2.49 12.98 -9.20
C VAL A 53 -1.68 11.89 -8.53
N GLN A 54 -2.31 11.13 -7.64
CA GLN A 54 -1.69 9.94 -7.05
C GLN A 54 -1.75 8.78 -8.05
N THR A 55 -0.60 8.24 -8.39
CA THR A 55 -0.43 7.17 -9.38
C THR A 55 0.11 5.92 -8.71
N PHE A 56 -0.63 4.82 -8.86
CA PHE A 56 -0.23 3.48 -8.42
C PHE A 56 -0.24 2.54 -9.63
N LEU A 57 0.94 2.12 -10.06
CA LEU A 57 1.15 1.35 -11.29
C LEU A 57 1.67 -0.05 -10.97
N GLY A 58 1.29 -1.05 -11.77
CA GLY A 58 1.84 -2.40 -11.66
C GLY A 58 1.35 -3.20 -10.44
N ILE A 59 0.22 -2.84 -9.85
CA ILE A 59 -0.37 -3.61 -8.74
C ILE A 59 -0.86 -4.97 -9.27
N PRO A 60 -0.35 -6.10 -8.76
CA PRO A 60 -0.83 -7.42 -9.17
C PRO A 60 -2.23 -7.70 -8.60
N PHE A 61 -3.13 -8.22 -9.43
CA PHE A 61 -4.50 -8.56 -9.04
C PHE A 61 -4.80 -10.07 -9.11
N ALA A 62 -3.89 -10.85 -9.70
CA ALA A 62 -4.03 -12.30 -9.87
C ALA A 62 -2.65 -12.96 -9.98
N LYS A 63 -2.62 -14.29 -9.82
CA LYS A 63 -1.41 -15.09 -10.10
C LYS A 63 -1.04 -15.00 -11.59
N PRO A 64 0.26 -14.93 -11.95
CA PRO A 64 0.69 -14.91 -13.35
C PRO A 64 0.17 -16.13 -14.12
N PRO A 65 -0.42 -15.96 -15.33
CA PRO A 65 -1.00 -17.07 -16.11
C PRO A 65 0.07 -17.87 -16.87
N LEU A 66 1.10 -18.32 -16.15
CA LEU A 66 2.25 -19.05 -16.69
C LEU A 66 2.10 -20.56 -16.51
N GLY A 67 2.78 -21.34 -17.37
CA GLY A 67 2.77 -22.80 -17.30
C GLY A 67 1.36 -23.38 -17.33
N ASP A 68 1.03 -24.23 -16.37
CA ASP A 68 -0.27 -24.89 -16.24
C ASP A 68 -1.43 -23.93 -15.96
N LEU A 69 -1.16 -22.65 -15.63
CA LEU A 69 -2.20 -21.63 -15.45
C LEU A 69 -2.60 -20.97 -16.78
N ARG A 70 -1.86 -21.18 -17.86
CA ARG A 70 -2.21 -20.66 -19.18
C ARG A 70 -3.57 -21.22 -19.61
N PHE A 71 -4.41 -20.35 -20.19
CA PHE A 71 -5.77 -20.68 -20.63
C PHE A 71 -6.75 -21.11 -19.51
N LYS A 72 -6.37 -20.99 -18.23
CA LYS A 72 -7.26 -21.18 -17.09
C LYS A 72 -7.80 -19.84 -16.59
N LYS A 73 -8.85 -19.91 -15.77
CA LYS A 73 -9.37 -18.74 -15.07
C LYS A 73 -8.28 -18.12 -14.18
N PRO A 74 -8.21 -16.78 -14.05
CA PRO A 74 -7.30 -16.13 -13.12
C PRO A 74 -7.48 -16.65 -11.70
N LEU A 75 -6.38 -16.92 -11.02
CA LEU A 75 -6.39 -17.32 -9.61
C LEU A 75 -6.05 -16.12 -8.72
N PRO A 76 -6.65 -16.03 -7.51
CA PRO A 76 -6.32 -14.98 -6.57
C PRO A 76 -4.83 -15.04 -6.18
N LEU A 77 -4.24 -13.86 -5.98
CA LEU A 77 -2.89 -13.72 -5.46
C LEU A 77 -2.90 -13.86 -3.93
N GLU A 78 -1.86 -14.48 -3.39
CA GLU A 78 -1.63 -14.48 -1.94
C GLU A 78 -1.27 -13.05 -1.47
N PRO A 79 -1.72 -12.63 -0.28
CA PRO A 79 -1.26 -11.37 0.30
C PRO A 79 0.27 -11.34 0.46
N TRP A 80 0.84 -10.15 0.33
CA TRP A 80 2.27 -9.90 0.56
C TRP A 80 2.50 -9.21 1.90
N SER A 81 3.62 -9.50 2.56
CA SER A 81 3.99 -8.87 3.84
C SER A 81 4.63 -7.49 3.64
N GLU A 82 5.49 -7.37 2.63
CA GLU A 82 6.31 -6.18 2.41
C GLU A 82 5.62 -5.13 1.54
N THR A 83 5.93 -3.85 1.75
CA THR A 83 5.33 -2.79 0.94
C THR A 83 5.69 -2.93 -0.55
N LEU A 84 4.68 -3.08 -1.40
CA LEU A 84 4.86 -3.20 -2.84
C LEU A 84 5.05 -1.83 -3.49
N GLN A 85 6.14 -1.66 -4.24
CA GLN A 85 6.42 -0.43 -4.99
C GLN A 85 5.56 -0.37 -6.26
N ALA A 86 4.54 0.47 -6.25
CA ALA A 86 3.56 0.66 -7.31
C ALA A 86 3.91 1.90 -8.17
N ASN A 87 5.13 1.97 -8.68
CA ASN A 87 5.67 3.15 -9.37
C ASN A 87 6.12 2.88 -10.81
N LYS A 88 5.89 1.67 -11.34
CA LYS A 88 6.32 1.26 -12.68
C LYS A 88 5.20 0.56 -13.43
N THR A 89 5.07 0.88 -14.72
CA THR A 89 4.16 0.16 -15.63
C THR A 89 4.67 -1.27 -15.79
N PRO A 90 3.81 -2.30 -15.61
CA PRO A 90 4.20 -3.68 -15.81
C PRO A 90 4.39 -3.96 -17.31
N PRO A 91 5.10 -5.04 -17.68
CA PRO A 91 5.15 -5.49 -19.07
C PRO A 91 3.74 -5.70 -19.63
N ALA A 92 3.52 -5.23 -20.86
CA ALA A 92 2.27 -5.50 -21.56
C ALA A 92 2.13 -6.99 -21.86
N CYS A 93 0.90 -7.44 -22.07
CA CYS A 93 0.63 -8.79 -22.56
C CYS A 93 1.27 -9.00 -23.93
N VAL A 94 1.62 -10.25 -24.24
CA VAL A 94 1.92 -10.64 -25.62
C VAL A 94 0.66 -10.45 -26.47
N GLN A 95 0.81 -9.88 -27.68
CA GLN A 95 -0.27 -9.55 -28.61
C GLN A 95 -0.02 -10.17 -29.97
#